data_AF-A0A4D9CV53-F1
#
_entry.id   AF-A0A4D9CV53-F1
#
_cell.length_a   1.000
_cell.length_b   1.000
_cell.length_c   1.000
_cell.angle_alpha   90.00
_cell.angle_beta   90.00
_cell.angle_gamma   90.00
#
_symmetry.space_group_name_H-M   'P 1'
#
loop_
_entity.id
_entity.type
_entity.pdbx_description
1 polymer ?
#
loop_
_entity_poly.entity_id
_entity_poly.type
_entity_poly.pdbx_seq_one_letter_code
_entity_poly.pdbx_strand_id
1 'polypeptide(L)'
;MVLGAAAVTAIFSAALGPFVSILSVLGFALWRAHYRGKIRAAYGIVGGWLEDLSLHVFCSPCAVAQEAREANAHGRPAKEFCTGEDLVPLTSDPTATGDLSFLASLRQVSRCSSLLLFASLLLFLLVLFHSSPGSGLVLTLAILQPLIVLYLVYWRGHRRAASLDTVVKLFAVGFFFTSQVAGMTEPVIEILLMAVAGAAGVLPTLDPETATEEDVQAWVHKNMGLVLLMCFSLAFFVAALVEELYKYLILRYCTLGGPMRNPQTILIYLISGALGFACAENIMYAFSGGTSLGPSPLGGSSSNKLSMFVDEISVLTLRALMPVHVICAALQAIQWVKSVAEDIPMSTFGLLFPAIFLHGSFDFILMAAGALVFGEHWDEKKGAAASLVIALGITVVSLLVTYRMWCAQQERLSADWLPVRDTESTERAAGQGTGGGEGGGGEWVSARVGDPLVQQQDRRSGAAVNPSSPATMLASSQIPSSFHGNRRDEGLLSSTQALEQGGGPEIV
;
A
#
# COMPACT_ATOMS: atom_id res chain seq x y z
N MET A 1 2.82 30.64 23.60
CA MET A 1 1.99 31.00 22.43
C MET A 1 2.58 30.57 21.08
N VAL A 2 3.89 30.30 20.95
CA VAL A 2 4.52 29.67 19.75
C VAL A 2 4.60 28.14 19.86
N LEU A 3 4.48 27.60 21.08
CA LEU A 3 4.61 26.17 21.41
C LEU A 3 3.52 25.23 20.82
N GLY A 4 2.35 25.74 20.47
CA GLY A 4 1.23 24.91 20.02
C GLY A 4 1.32 24.46 18.57
N ALA A 5 1.57 25.42 17.67
CA ALA A 5 1.96 25.11 16.29
C ALA A 5 3.27 24.32 16.31
N ALA A 6 4.25 24.74 17.12
CA ALA A 6 5.51 24.01 17.26
C ALA A 6 5.40 22.58 17.84
N ALA A 7 4.29 22.13 18.42
CA ALA A 7 4.13 20.75 18.90
C ALA A 7 3.57 19.80 17.81
N VAL A 8 2.57 20.26 17.05
CA VAL A 8 2.08 19.57 15.84
C VAL A 8 3.15 19.60 14.76
N THR A 9 3.70 20.79 14.53
CA THR A 9 4.87 20.99 13.69
C THR A 9 6.07 20.29 14.30
N ALA A 10 6.34 20.15 15.61
CA ALA A 10 7.48 19.31 16.06
C ALA A 10 7.32 17.84 15.65
N ILE A 11 6.12 17.26 15.76
CA ILE A 11 5.86 15.88 15.35
C ILE A 11 5.95 15.71 13.82
N PHE A 12 5.65 16.75 13.04
CA PHE A 12 5.60 16.72 11.56
C PHE A 12 6.59 17.69 10.85
N SER A 13 7.54 18.28 11.56
CA SER A 13 8.46 19.32 11.05
C SER A 13 9.68 18.67 10.44
N ALA A 14 10.31 19.39 9.53
CA ALA A 14 11.62 19.04 8.98
C ALA A 14 12.71 18.73 10.03
N ALA A 15 12.59 19.18 11.28
CA ALA A 15 13.63 19.01 12.30
C ALA A 15 13.42 17.84 13.28
N LEU A 16 12.18 17.47 13.61
CA LEU A 16 11.87 16.39 14.56
C LEU A 16 11.00 15.30 13.93
N GLY A 17 10.21 15.62 12.91
CA GLY A 17 9.41 14.67 12.14
C GLY A 17 10.25 13.54 11.56
N PRO A 18 11.33 13.82 10.81
CA PRO A 18 12.23 12.79 10.33
C PRO A 18 12.80 11.91 11.45
N PHE A 19 13.12 12.46 12.61
CA PHE A 19 13.59 11.66 13.75
C PHE A 19 12.50 10.76 14.32
N VAL A 20 11.27 11.27 14.48
CA VAL A 20 10.13 10.47 14.96
C VAL A 20 9.77 9.38 13.94
N SER A 21 9.79 9.68 12.64
CA SER A 21 9.57 8.72 11.56
C SER A 21 10.67 7.65 11.55
N ILE A 22 11.95 8.06 11.60
CA ILE A 22 13.10 7.15 11.68
C ILE A 22 13.02 6.29 12.94
N LEU A 23 12.73 6.87 14.12
CA LEU A 23 12.60 6.12 15.37
C LEU A 23 11.40 5.18 15.36
N SER A 24 10.31 5.53 14.68
CA SER A 24 9.13 4.68 14.54
C SER A 24 9.41 3.50 13.61
N VAL A 25 10.05 3.74 12.46
CA VAL A 25 10.47 2.70 11.51
C VAL A 25 11.53 1.80 12.13
N LEU A 26 12.56 2.37 12.77
CA LEU A 26 13.60 1.61 13.48
C LEU A 26 13.01 0.87 14.67
N GLY A 27 12.13 1.49 15.46
CA GLY A 27 11.48 0.86 16.60
C GLY A 27 10.63 -0.33 16.19
N PHE A 28 9.85 -0.19 15.10
CA PHE A 28 9.10 -1.29 14.51
C PHE A 28 10.02 -2.38 13.96
N ALA A 29 11.08 -2.02 13.25
CA ALA A 29 12.05 -2.96 12.71
C ALA A 29 12.80 -3.72 13.81
N LEU A 30 13.18 -3.05 14.90
CA LEU A 30 13.80 -3.66 16.08
C LEU A 30 12.84 -4.65 16.75
N TRP A 31 11.57 -4.25 16.94
CA TRP A 31 10.55 -5.13 17.50
C TRP A 31 10.31 -6.36 16.62
N ARG A 32 10.16 -6.17 15.30
CA ARG A 32 9.98 -7.28 14.34
C ARG A 32 11.21 -8.18 14.27
N ALA A 33 12.42 -7.63 14.24
CA ALA A 33 13.65 -8.41 14.22
C ALA A 33 13.82 -9.24 15.50
N HIS A 34 13.50 -8.67 16.66
CA HIS A 34 13.48 -9.41 17.92
C HIS A 34 12.44 -10.55 17.89
N TYR A 35 11.24 -10.28 17.37
CA TYR A 35 10.19 -11.29 17.25
C TYR A 35 10.55 -12.40 16.26
N ARG A 36 11.11 -12.05 15.11
CA ARG A 36 11.64 -12.99 14.11
C ARG A 36 12.75 -13.86 14.67
N GLY A 37 13.62 -13.31 15.50
CA GLY A 37 14.60 -14.09 16.26
C GLY A 37 13.96 -15.21 17.09
N LYS A 38 12.81 -14.96 17.72
CA LYS A 38 12.05 -15.99 18.46
C LYS A 38 11.44 -17.04 17.54
N ILE A 39 10.89 -16.61 16.39
CA ILE A 39 10.35 -17.51 15.36
C ILE A 39 11.46 -18.46 14.87
N ARG A 40 12.63 -17.93 14.51
CA ARG A 40 13.76 -18.73 14.04
C ARG A 40 14.24 -19.73 15.09
N ALA A 41 14.38 -19.27 16.35
CA ALA A 41 14.77 -20.15 17.44
C ALA A 41 13.74 -21.27 17.66
N ALA A 42 12.44 -20.97 17.53
CA ALA A 42 11.38 -21.95 17.67
C ALA A 42 11.33 -22.96 16.51
N TYR A 43 11.71 -22.56 15.29
CA TYR A 43 11.57 -23.37 14.08
C TYR A 43 12.89 -23.93 13.54
N GLY A 44 14.03 -23.62 14.18
CA GLY A 44 15.35 -24.08 13.74
C GLY A 44 15.83 -23.42 12.44
N ILE A 45 15.39 -22.19 12.17
CA ILE A 45 15.76 -21.45 10.96
C ILE A 45 17.11 -20.76 11.17
N VAL A 46 18.03 -20.94 10.23
CA VAL A 46 19.36 -20.30 10.26
C VAL A 46 19.22 -18.82 9.93
N GLY A 47 19.86 -17.95 10.73
CA GLY A 47 19.91 -16.51 10.46
C GLY A 47 20.43 -15.70 11.67
N GLY A 48 20.85 -14.46 11.40
CA GLY A 48 21.34 -13.54 12.43
C GLY A 48 20.32 -12.46 12.83
N TRP A 49 20.40 -11.93 14.05
CA TRP A 49 19.55 -10.80 14.47
C TRP A 49 19.77 -9.56 13.61
N LEU A 50 21.03 -9.28 13.24
CA LEU A 50 21.38 -8.13 12.40
C LEU A 50 20.82 -8.27 10.97
N GLU A 51 20.75 -9.51 10.46
CA GLU A 51 20.13 -9.82 9.17
C GLU A 51 18.63 -9.54 9.19
N ASP A 52 17.92 -9.96 10.25
CA ASP A 52 16.49 -9.67 10.42
C ASP A 52 16.24 -8.16 10.52
N LEU A 53 17.06 -7.46 11.31
CA LEU A 53 16.95 -6.01 11.46
C LEU A 53 17.14 -5.32 10.12
N SER A 54 18.18 -5.69 9.38
CA SER A 54 18.46 -5.13 8.06
C SER A 54 17.30 -5.38 7.10
N LEU A 55 16.77 -6.62 7.08
CA LEU A 55 15.61 -6.96 6.26
C LEU A 55 14.39 -6.11 6.63
N HIS A 56 14.09 -5.91 7.91
CA HIS A 56 12.94 -5.09 8.33
C HIS A 56 13.12 -3.59 8.09
N VAL A 57 14.35 -3.08 8.13
CA VAL A 57 14.66 -1.67 7.84
C VAL A 57 14.56 -1.39 6.34
N PHE A 58 15.16 -2.23 5.49
CA PHE A 58 15.27 -1.97 4.05
C PHE A 58 14.12 -2.55 3.22
N CYS A 59 13.53 -3.66 3.67
CA CYS A 59 12.35 -4.24 3.02
C CYS A 59 11.48 -4.98 4.04
N SER A 60 10.86 -4.25 4.97
CA SER A 60 9.81 -4.80 5.86
C SER A 60 8.79 -5.67 5.11
N PRO A 61 8.35 -5.30 3.88
CA PRO A 61 7.52 -6.19 3.07
C PRO A 61 8.09 -7.57 2.78
N CYS A 62 9.34 -7.60 2.33
CA CYS A 62 10.04 -8.84 2.02
C CYS A 62 10.23 -9.67 3.28
N ALA A 63 10.57 -9.02 4.39
CA ALA A 63 10.80 -9.68 5.68
C ALA A 63 9.54 -10.36 6.19
N VAL A 64 8.39 -9.68 6.16
CA VAL A 64 7.10 -10.23 6.60
C VAL A 64 6.64 -11.36 5.69
N ALA A 65 6.80 -11.21 4.36
CA ALA A 65 6.48 -12.26 3.41
C ALA A 65 7.35 -13.51 3.62
N GLN A 66 8.63 -13.33 3.96
CA GLN A 66 9.53 -14.42 4.30
C GLN A 66 9.11 -15.13 5.59
N GLU A 67 8.80 -14.37 6.64
CA GLU A 67 8.32 -14.93 7.91
C GLU A 67 7.04 -15.76 7.72
N ALA A 68 6.12 -15.31 6.89
CA ALA A 68 4.92 -16.07 6.58
C ALA A 68 5.22 -17.35 5.80
N ARG A 69 6.12 -17.33 4.83
CA ARG A 69 6.55 -18.54 4.11
C ARG A 69 7.20 -19.55 5.05
N GLU A 70 8.06 -19.08 5.94
CA GLU A 70 8.72 -19.91 6.95
C GLU A 70 7.71 -20.51 7.93
N ALA A 71 6.81 -19.69 8.50
CA ALA A 71 5.75 -20.18 9.38
C ALA A 71 4.89 -21.26 8.70
N ASN A 72 4.46 -21.00 7.46
CA ASN A 72 3.65 -21.94 6.68
C ASN A 72 4.41 -23.25 6.39
N ALA A 73 5.72 -23.19 6.07
CA ALA A 73 6.55 -24.37 5.84
C ALA A 73 6.68 -25.26 7.09
N HIS A 74 6.57 -24.67 8.28
CA HIS A 74 6.57 -25.39 9.56
C HIS A 74 5.17 -25.74 10.09
N GLY A 75 4.11 -25.58 9.28
CA GLY A 75 2.74 -25.88 9.68
C GLY A 75 2.21 -24.97 10.79
N ARG A 76 2.72 -23.74 10.86
CA ARG A 76 2.33 -22.71 11.84
C ARG A 76 1.61 -21.57 11.14
N PRO A 77 0.67 -20.89 11.82
CA PRO A 77 0.00 -19.75 11.23
C PRO A 77 1.01 -18.63 10.95
N ALA A 78 0.88 -18.00 9.78
CA ALA A 78 1.53 -16.73 9.48
C ALA A 78 1.19 -15.70 10.57
N LYS A 79 2.04 -14.69 10.75
CA LYS A 79 1.86 -13.68 11.79
C LYS A 79 1.33 -12.38 11.19
N GLU A 80 0.38 -11.75 11.86
CA GLU A 80 -0.18 -10.46 11.46
C GLU A 80 0.91 -9.38 11.47
N PHE A 81 0.87 -8.49 10.48
CA PHE A 81 1.84 -7.40 10.32
C PHE A 81 1.88 -6.46 11.54
N CYS A 82 0.71 -6.06 12.02
CA CYS A 82 0.54 -5.02 13.04
C CYS A 82 0.92 -5.49 14.46
N THR A 83 0.53 -6.72 14.80
CA THR A 83 0.53 -7.22 16.18
C THR A 83 1.52 -8.35 16.41
N GLY A 84 1.96 -9.02 15.34
CA GLY A 84 2.70 -10.27 15.44
C GLY A 84 1.86 -11.43 16.00
N GLU A 85 0.54 -11.24 16.15
CA GLU A 85 -0.40 -12.30 16.54
C GLU A 85 -0.55 -13.32 15.40
N ASP A 86 -1.09 -14.51 15.71
CA ASP A 86 -1.42 -15.48 14.67
C ASP A 86 -2.45 -14.88 13.72
N LEU A 87 -2.11 -14.84 12.43
CA LEU A 87 -3.00 -14.41 11.38
C LEU A 87 -4.08 -15.49 11.23
N VAL A 88 -5.23 -15.25 11.84
CA VAL A 88 -6.38 -16.14 11.72
C VAL A 88 -6.83 -16.14 10.26
N PRO A 89 -6.99 -17.31 9.62
CA PRO A 89 -7.53 -17.38 8.27
C PRO A 89 -8.87 -16.64 8.23
N LEU A 90 -9.00 -15.66 7.34
CA LEU A 90 -10.21 -14.85 7.16
C LEU A 90 -11.41 -15.66 6.59
N THR A 91 -11.31 -16.98 6.60
CA THR A 91 -12.36 -17.94 6.28
C THR A 91 -13.35 -18.14 7.43
N SER A 92 -13.02 -17.70 8.66
CA SER A 92 -13.99 -17.67 9.75
C SER A 92 -14.97 -16.54 9.48
N ASP A 93 -16.17 -16.91 9.05
CA ASP A 93 -17.27 -16.00 8.76
C ASP A 93 -17.46 -15.03 9.96
N PRO A 94 -17.31 -13.70 9.80
CA PRO A 94 -17.51 -12.75 10.90
C PRO A 94 -18.96 -12.78 11.43
N THR A 95 -19.87 -13.42 10.69
CA THR A 95 -21.30 -13.63 10.99
C THR A 95 -21.56 -14.37 12.30
N ALA A 96 -20.56 -15.05 12.88
CA ALA A 96 -20.70 -15.70 14.19
C ALA A 96 -20.94 -14.69 15.33
N THR A 97 -20.67 -13.41 15.09
CA THR A 97 -21.05 -12.33 16.00
C THR A 97 -22.38 -11.74 15.53
N GLY A 98 -23.46 -11.99 16.28
CA GLY A 98 -24.80 -11.46 16.01
C GLY A 98 -24.84 -9.92 16.02
N ASP A 99 -26.03 -9.31 16.03
CA ASP A 99 -26.19 -7.85 16.12
C ASP A 99 -25.66 -7.28 17.44
N LEU A 100 -24.34 -7.11 17.51
CA LEU A 100 -23.65 -6.50 18.62
C LEU A 100 -23.88 -5.00 18.57
N SER A 101 -24.21 -4.43 19.72
CA SER A 101 -24.20 -2.98 19.89
C SER A 101 -22.80 -2.42 19.67
N PHE A 102 -22.70 -1.11 19.39
CA PHE A 102 -21.41 -0.42 19.24
C PHE A 102 -20.46 -0.71 20.41
N LEU A 103 -20.97 -0.64 21.64
CA LEU A 103 -20.20 -0.92 22.85
C LEU A 103 -19.75 -2.38 22.94
N ALA A 104 -20.56 -3.33 22.46
CA ALA A 104 -20.18 -4.74 22.46
C ALA A 104 -19.11 -5.02 21.39
N SER A 105 -19.16 -4.35 20.23
CA SER A 105 -18.11 -4.41 19.21
C SER A 105 -16.79 -3.83 19.72
N LEU A 106 -16.84 -2.70 20.44
CA LEU A 106 -15.65 -2.11 21.08
C LEU A 106 -15.00 -3.02 22.12
N ARG A 107 -15.78 -3.83 22.84
CA ARG A 107 -15.25 -4.81 23.80
C ARG A 107 -14.56 -6.00 23.15
N GLN A 108 -14.81 -6.26 21.86
CA GLN A 108 -14.19 -7.34 21.09
C GLN A 108 -12.90 -6.92 20.40
N VAL A 109 -12.55 -5.64 20.46
CA VAL A 109 -11.30 -5.11 19.92
C VAL A 109 -10.12 -5.69 20.72
N SER A 110 -9.06 -6.09 20.03
CA SER A 110 -7.87 -6.69 20.66
C SER A 110 -7.22 -5.72 21.66
N ARG A 111 -6.36 -6.26 22.54
CA ARG A 111 -5.55 -5.43 23.44
C ARG A 111 -4.66 -4.46 22.66
N CYS A 112 -4.10 -4.90 21.52
CA CYS A 112 -3.28 -4.07 20.67
C CYS A 112 -4.07 -2.87 20.12
N SER A 113 -5.20 -3.13 19.47
CA SER A 113 -6.06 -2.07 18.94
C SER A 113 -6.58 -1.14 20.04
N SER A 114 -6.90 -1.68 21.22
CA SER A 114 -7.27 -0.87 22.39
C SER A 114 -6.15 0.07 22.83
N LEU A 115 -4.90 -0.43 22.87
CA LEU A 115 -3.72 0.38 23.19
C LEU A 115 -3.44 1.42 22.10
N LEU A 116 -3.57 1.07 20.82
CA LEU A 116 -3.42 2.00 19.70
C LEU A 116 -4.44 3.13 19.78
N LEU A 117 -5.71 2.82 20.03
CA LEU A 117 -6.76 3.81 20.20
C LEU A 117 -6.50 4.71 21.42
N PHE A 118 -6.12 4.12 22.56
CA PHE A 118 -5.81 4.88 23.77
C PHE A 118 -4.60 5.80 23.59
N ALA A 119 -3.50 5.28 23.02
CA ALA A 119 -2.30 6.07 22.74
C ALA A 119 -2.58 7.19 21.73
N SER A 120 -3.34 6.91 20.67
CA SER A 120 -3.74 7.91 19.67
C SER A 120 -4.64 9.00 20.28
N LEU A 121 -5.59 8.61 21.14
CA LEU A 121 -6.45 9.55 21.86
C LEU A 121 -5.64 10.41 22.83
N LEU A 122 -4.73 9.82 23.59
CA LEU A 122 -3.87 10.55 24.53
C LEU A 122 -2.98 11.55 23.77
N LEU A 123 -2.37 11.12 22.66
CA LEU A 123 -1.57 11.98 21.80
C LEU A 123 -2.43 13.12 21.23
N PHE A 124 -3.61 12.82 20.71
CA PHE A 124 -4.55 13.82 20.20
C PHE A 124 -4.93 14.85 21.28
N LEU A 125 -5.30 14.40 22.48
CA LEU A 125 -5.64 15.30 23.59
C LEU A 125 -4.45 16.14 24.04
N LEU A 126 -3.25 15.55 24.10
CA LEU A 126 -2.02 16.27 24.42
C LEU A 126 -1.74 17.36 23.39
N VAL A 127 -1.86 17.02 22.10
CA VAL A 127 -1.65 17.95 21.00
C VAL A 127 -2.72 19.06 21.01
N LEU A 128 -4.00 18.70 21.20
CA LEU A 128 -5.09 19.67 21.32
C LEU A 128 -4.87 20.64 22.48
N PHE A 129 -4.44 20.14 23.64
CA PHE A 129 -4.19 20.96 24.82
C PHE A 129 -3.11 22.01 24.57
N HIS A 130 -2.09 21.69 23.76
CA HIS A 130 -1.03 22.63 23.42
C HIS A 130 -1.37 23.51 22.21
N SER A 131 -2.32 23.10 21.37
CA SER A 131 -2.66 23.78 20.11
C SER A 131 -3.42 25.09 20.32
N SER A 132 -3.30 26.01 19.36
CA SER A 132 -4.20 27.17 19.30
C SER A 132 -5.64 26.69 19.02
N PRO A 133 -6.69 27.42 19.45
CA PRO A 133 -8.07 26.99 19.19
C PRO A 133 -8.37 26.74 17.70
N GLY A 134 -7.80 27.55 16.80
CA GLY A 134 -7.93 27.37 15.35
C GLY A 134 -7.24 26.09 14.85
N SER A 135 -5.96 25.92 15.18
CA SER A 135 -5.20 24.71 14.81
C SER A 135 -5.79 23.45 15.42
N GLY A 136 -6.31 23.52 16.65
CA GLY A 136 -6.99 22.41 17.31
C GLY A 136 -8.30 22.03 16.60
N LEU A 137 -9.05 23.02 16.09
CA LEU A 137 -10.22 22.77 15.25
C LEU A 137 -9.84 22.11 13.93
N VAL A 138 -8.82 22.61 13.22
CA VAL A 138 -8.31 22.02 11.97
C VAL A 138 -7.89 20.58 12.19
N LEU A 139 -7.11 20.29 13.24
CA LEU A 139 -6.70 18.94 13.59
C LEU A 139 -7.89 18.02 13.89
N THR A 140 -8.88 18.53 14.63
CA THR A 140 -10.11 17.79 14.95
C THR A 140 -10.88 17.44 13.68
N LEU A 141 -11.01 18.40 12.76
CA LEU A 141 -11.68 18.18 11.47
C LEU A 141 -10.90 17.20 10.60
N ALA A 142 -9.56 17.27 10.57
CA ALA A 142 -8.72 16.37 9.80
C ALA A 142 -8.86 14.91 10.25
N ILE A 143 -9.01 14.66 11.56
CA ILE A 143 -9.27 13.33 12.10
C ILE A 143 -10.74 12.91 11.91
N LEU A 144 -11.68 13.84 12.00
CA LEU A 144 -13.10 13.53 11.88
C LEU A 144 -13.51 13.12 10.45
N GLN A 145 -12.93 13.73 9.42
CA GLN A 145 -13.20 13.42 8.02
C GLN A 145 -13.08 11.93 7.67
N PRO A 146 -11.94 11.24 7.91
CA PRO A 146 -11.82 9.82 7.61
C PRO A 146 -12.72 8.95 8.49
N LEU A 147 -13.00 9.36 9.74
CA LEU A 147 -13.93 8.62 10.61
C LEU A 147 -15.37 8.67 10.09
N ILE A 148 -15.81 9.78 9.49
CA ILE A 148 -17.12 9.87 8.83
C ILE A 148 -17.17 8.91 7.64
N VAL A 149 -16.13 8.85 6.81
CA VAL A 149 -16.08 7.93 5.66
C VAL A 149 -16.10 6.47 6.14
N LEU A 150 -15.29 6.13 7.15
CA LEU A 150 -15.31 4.80 7.79
C LEU A 150 -16.70 4.45 8.35
N TYR A 151 -17.37 5.39 9.00
CA TYR A 151 -18.72 5.17 9.50
C TYR A 151 -19.70 4.85 8.36
N LEU A 152 -19.62 5.56 7.24
CA LEU A 152 -20.49 5.33 6.08
C LEU A 152 -20.20 4.01 5.37
N VAL A 153 -18.91 3.70 5.14
CA VAL A 153 -18.48 2.52 4.38
C VAL A 153 -18.60 1.24 5.21
N TYR A 154 -18.07 1.24 6.43
CA TYR A 154 -18.03 0.08 7.31
C TYR A 154 -19.27 0.00 8.22
N TRP A 155 -19.53 1.03 9.03
CA TRP A 155 -20.48 0.92 10.15
C TRP A 155 -21.95 0.83 9.71
N ARG A 156 -22.37 1.67 8.75
CA ARG A 156 -23.77 1.79 8.34
C ARG A 156 -24.32 0.55 7.62
N GLY A 157 -23.52 -0.09 6.77
CA GLY A 157 -24.00 -1.14 5.85
C GLY A 157 -23.28 -2.48 5.92
N HIS A 158 -22.03 -2.52 6.39
CA HIS A 158 -21.15 -3.67 6.15
C HIS A 158 -20.37 -4.13 7.39
N ARG A 159 -20.83 -3.78 8.60
CA ARG A 159 -20.17 -4.17 9.86
C ARG A 159 -19.99 -5.68 10.06
N ARG A 160 -20.77 -6.50 9.33
CA ARG A 160 -20.69 -7.97 9.36
C ARG A 160 -19.69 -8.54 8.36
N ALA A 161 -19.22 -7.73 7.41
CA ALA A 161 -18.29 -8.18 6.38
C ALA A 161 -16.83 -8.12 6.84
N ALA A 162 -16.49 -7.32 7.86
CA ALA A 162 -15.12 -7.07 8.28
C ALA A 162 -15.04 -6.97 9.80
N SER A 163 -13.91 -7.36 10.39
CA SER A 163 -13.71 -7.21 11.84
C SER A 163 -13.38 -5.75 12.17
N LEU A 164 -14.01 -5.20 13.23
CA LEU A 164 -13.67 -3.85 13.72
C LEU A 164 -12.19 -3.76 14.12
N ASP A 165 -11.67 -4.84 14.70
CA ASP A 165 -10.28 -4.92 15.14
C ASP A 165 -9.30 -4.73 13.97
N THR A 166 -9.50 -5.46 12.86
CA THR A 166 -8.65 -5.32 11.67
C THR A 166 -8.86 -3.96 11.01
N VAL A 167 -10.09 -3.43 10.97
CA VAL A 167 -10.33 -2.07 10.47
C VAL A 167 -9.51 -1.03 11.23
N VAL A 168 -9.52 -1.07 12.56
CA VAL A 168 -8.72 -0.17 13.41
C VAL A 168 -7.22 -0.35 13.16
N LYS A 169 -6.74 -1.61 13.10
CA LYS A 169 -5.33 -1.91 12.82
C LYS A 169 -4.89 -1.36 11.47
N LEU A 170 -5.70 -1.57 10.43
CA LEU A 170 -5.37 -1.11 9.07
C LEU A 170 -5.38 0.41 8.95
N PHE A 171 -6.32 1.09 9.61
CA PHE A 171 -6.30 2.54 9.72
C PHE A 171 -4.99 3.02 10.37
N ALA A 172 -4.61 2.41 11.50
CA ALA A 172 -3.39 2.74 12.21
C ALA A 172 -2.12 2.46 11.37
N VAL A 173 -2.09 1.37 10.61
CA VAL A 173 -0.96 1.09 9.68
C VAL A 173 -0.91 2.11 8.56
N GLY A 174 -2.05 2.50 7.99
CA GLY A 174 -2.12 3.60 7.02
C GLY A 174 -1.52 4.88 7.59
N PHE A 175 -1.94 5.25 8.80
CA PHE A 175 -1.58 6.49 9.46
C PHE A 175 -0.12 6.54 9.96
N PHE A 176 0.33 5.52 10.71
CA PHE A 176 1.63 5.56 11.40
C PHE A 176 2.77 4.93 10.62
N PHE A 177 2.49 4.02 9.69
CA PHE A 177 3.54 3.27 9.00
C PHE A 177 3.60 3.64 7.52
N THR A 178 2.49 3.48 6.82
CA THR A 178 2.43 3.61 5.36
C THR A 178 2.76 5.03 4.91
N SER A 179 2.16 6.03 5.56
CA SER A 179 2.46 7.45 5.30
C SER A 179 3.93 7.80 5.57
N GLN A 180 4.51 7.24 6.63
CA GLN A 180 5.87 7.55 7.06
C GLN A 180 6.91 6.90 6.14
N VAL A 181 6.67 5.64 5.76
CA VAL A 181 7.54 4.93 4.83
C VAL A 181 7.46 5.56 3.43
N ALA A 182 6.27 5.98 2.98
CA ALA A 182 6.11 6.74 1.74
C ALA A 182 6.88 8.07 1.81
N GLY A 183 6.68 8.86 2.87
CA GLY A 183 7.38 10.14 3.08
C GLY A 183 8.91 10.01 3.26
N MET A 184 9.44 8.82 3.56
CA MET A 184 10.89 8.54 3.50
C MET A 184 11.36 8.06 2.13
N THR A 185 10.52 7.30 1.42
CA THR A 185 10.87 6.71 0.12
C THR A 185 10.80 7.76 -1.00
N GLU A 186 9.79 8.63 -0.98
CA GLU A 186 9.59 9.68 -1.98
C GLU A 186 10.80 10.62 -2.11
N PRO A 187 11.33 11.24 -1.03
CA PRO A 187 12.50 12.10 -1.16
C PRO A 187 13.75 11.38 -1.67
N VAL A 188 13.91 10.09 -1.34
CA VAL A 188 15.05 9.29 -1.84
C VAL A 188 14.95 9.09 -3.35
N ILE A 189 13.76 8.76 -3.86
CA ILE A 189 13.53 8.60 -5.30
C ILE A 189 13.61 9.95 -6.00
N GLU A 190 13.10 11.02 -5.39
CA GLU A 190 13.20 12.39 -5.90
C GLU A 190 14.67 12.83 -6.02
N ILE A 191 15.49 12.66 -4.98
CA ILE A 191 16.93 12.97 -5.01
C ILE A 191 17.63 12.18 -6.12
N LEU A 192 17.30 10.89 -6.28
CA LEU A 192 17.86 10.07 -7.35
C LEU A 192 17.45 10.58 -8.73
N LEU A 193 16.17 10.94 -8.91
CA LEU A 193 15.65 11.51 -10.15
C LEU A 193 16.36 12.83 -10.48
N MET A 194 16.52 13.71 -9.49
CA MET A 194 17.22 14.99 -9.65
C MET A 194 18.71 14.79 -9.95
N ALA A 195 19.37 13.81 -9.33
CA ALA A 195 20.76 13.47 -9.64
C ALA A 195 20.93 12.97 -11.08
N VAL A 196 20.02 12.10 -11.55
CA VAL A 196 20.02 11.61 -12.94
C VAL A 196 19.76 12.76 -13.91
N ALA A 197 18.80 13.64 -13.61
CA ALA A 197 18.52 14.83 -14.40
C ALA A 197 19.73 15.77 -14.47
N GLY A 198 20.41 15.99 -13.35
CA GLY A 198 21.63 16.80 -13.28
C GLY A 198 22.74 16.20 -14.14
N ALA A 199 22.99 14.90 -14.01
CA ALA A 199 23.99 14.18 -14.82
C ALA A 199 23.66 14.19 -16.32
N ALA A 200 22.38 14.20 -16.69
CA ALA A 200 21.93 14.31 -18.08
C ALA A 200 21.99 15.75 -18.63
N GLY A 201 22.38 16.75 -17.84
CA GLY A 201 22.41 18.16 -18.25
C GLY A 201 21.02 18.76 -18.43
N VAL A 202 20.03 18.19 -17.74
CA VAL A 202 18.61 18.53 -17.87
C VAL A 202 18.19 19.59 -16.84
N LEU A 203 18.91 19.72 -15.73
CA LEU A 203 18.63 20.74 -14.72
C LEU A 203 19.05 22.15 -15.17
N PRO A 204 18.45 23.21 -14.60
CA PRO A 204 18.90 24.58 -14.85
C PRO A 204 20.39 24.73 -14.52
N THR A 205 21.17 25.27 -15.44
CA THR A 205 22.57 25.64 -15.22
C THR A 205 22.71 27.00 -14.53
N LEU A 206 21.65 27.44 -13.86
CA LEU A 206 21.60 28.71 -13.15
C LEU A 206 22.39 28.55 -11.85
N ASP A 207 23.22 29.54 -11.54
CA ASP A 207 23.94 29.56 -10.27
C ASP A 207 22.94 29.85 -9.13
N PRO A 208 22.71 28.91 -8.20
CA PRO A 208 21.70 29.06 -7.16
C PRO A 208 21.94 30.23 -6.21
N GLU A 209 23.17 30.76 -6.11
CA GLU A 209 23.47 31.93 -5.27
C GLU A 209 23.11 33.27 -5.94
N THR A 210 23.08 33.31 -7.27
CA THR A 210 22.93 34.55 -8.05
C THR A 210 21.69 34.58 -8.94
N ALA A 211 21.05 33.43 -9.18
CA ALA A 211 19.85 33.31 -9.98
C ALA A 211 18.68 34.09 -9.36
N THR A 212 18.07 34.96 -10.16
CA THR A 212 16.84 35.64 -9.79
C THR A 212 15.61 34.78 -10.10
N GLU A 213 14.47 35.12 -9.50
CA GLU A 213 13.19 34.47 -9.85
C GLU A 213 12.87 34.61 -11.34
N GLU A 214 13.21 35.75 -11.95
CA GLU A 214 13.06 36.01 -13.38
C GLU A 214 13.93 35.06 -14.22
N ASP A 215 15.16 34.76 -13.79
CA ASP A 215 16.04 33.80 -14.49
C ASP A 215 15.46 32.38 -14.46
N VAL A 216 14.93 31.96 -13.30
CA VAL A 216 14.29 30.65 -13.12
C VAL A 216 13.02 30.59 -13.97
N GLN A 217 12.20 31.64 -13.96
CA GLN A 217 10.98 31.74 -14.73
C GLN A 217 11.25 31.68 -16.24
N ALA A 218 12.25 32.42 -16.72
CA ALA A 218 12.69 32.38 -18.11
C ALA A 218 13.18 30.98 -18.52
N TRP A 219 13.90 30.29 -17.62
CA TRP A 219 14.31 28.91 -17.87
C TRP A 219 13.12 27.96 -17.94
N VAL A 220 12.15 28.07 -17.01
CA VAL A 220 10.93 27.25 -17.00
C VAL A 220 10.13 27.46 -18.28
N HIS A 221 9.90 28.71 -18.69
CA HIS A 221 9.22 29.06 -19.94
C HIS A 221 9.90 28.39 -21.15
N LYS A 222 11.23 28.58 -21.27
CA LYS A 222 12.00 28.02 -22.38
C LYS A 222 12.01 26.50 -22.41
N ASN A 223 11.93 25.85 -21.24
CA ASN A 223 12.03 24.40 -21.08
C ASN A 223 10.71 23.76 -20.63
N MET A 224 9.56 24.37 -20.95
CA MET A 224 8.26 23.93 -20.42
C MET A 224 7.97 22.44 -20.66
N GLY A 225 8.28 21.91 -21.85
CA GLY A 225 8.09 20.48 -22.14
C GLY A 225 8.89 19.56 -21.22
N LEU A 226 10.09 19.99 -20.82
CA LEU A 226 10.91 19.25 -19.86
C LEU A 226 10.38 19.38 -18.44
N VAL A 227 9.93 20.57 -18.04
CA VAL A 227 9.31 20.81 -16.73
C VAL A 227 8.07 19.93 -16.58
N LEU A 228 7.22 19.84 -17.62
CA LEU A 228 6.08 18.93 -17.65
C LEU A 228 6.49 17.46 -17.55
N LEU A 229 7.59 17.05 -18.19
CA LEU A 229 8.13 15.69 -18.02
C LEU A 229 8.60 15.42 -16.58
N MET A 230 9.19 16.41 -15.91
CA MET A 230 9.56 16.30 -14.50
C MET A 230 8.32 16.23 -13.61
N CYS A 231 7.32 17.09 -13.81
CA CYS A 231 6.04 17.02 -13.11
C CYS A 231 5.38 15.65 -13.29
N PHE A 232 5.40 15.09 -14.50
CA PHE A 232 4.89 13.75 -14.77
C PHE A 232 5.67 12.69 -13.99
N SER A 233 7.00 12.78 -13.96
CA SER A 233 7.85 11.81 -13.27
C SER A 233 7.65 11.84 -11.75
N LEU A 234 7.55 13.04 -11.18
CA LEU A 234 7.25 13.24 -9.76
C LEU A 234 5.86 12.71 -9.41
N ALA A 235 4.84 13.05 -10.20
CA ALA A 235 3.47 12.62 -9.94
C ALA A 235 3.28 11.10 -10.06
N PHE A 236 3.83 10.46 -11.09
CA PHE A 236 3.58 9.04 -11.35
C PHE A 236 4.54 8.10 -10.64
N PHE A 237 5.85 8.40 -10.65
CA PHE A 237 6.87 7.47 -10.14
C PHE A 237 7.26 7.75 -8.69
N VAL A 238 7.23 9.01 -8.27
CA VAL A 238 7.57 9.39 -6.89
C VAL A 238 6.33 9.29 -6.02
N ALA A 239 5.28 10.07 -6.27
CA ALA A 239 4.08 10.05 -5.44
C ALA A 239 3.20 8.81 -5.70
N ALA A 240 2.51 8.74 -6.84
CA ALA A 240 1.45 7.76 -7.05
C ALA A 240 1.93 6.30 -6.96
N LEU A 241 3.05 5.95 -7.59
CA LEU A 241 3.57 4.58 -7.54
C LEU A 241 3.94 4.16 -6.11
N VAL A 242 4.69 5.00 -5.38
CA VAL A 242 5.17 4.67 -4.04
C VAL A 242 4.00 4.53 -3.07
N GLU A 243 3.11 5.52 -3.05
CA GLU A 243 1.99 5.54 -2.14
C GLU A 243 1.02 4.39 -2.38
N GLU A 244 0.63 4.16 -3.63
CA GLU A 244 -0.33 3.11 -3.97
C GLU A 244 0.25 1.72 -3.75
N LEU A 245 1.56 1.54 -3.99
CA LEU A 245 2.27 0.31 -3.68
C LEU A 245 2.27 0.03 -2.19
N TYR A 246 2.61 1.00 -1.34
CA TYR A 246 2.64 0.77 0.10
C TYR A 246 1.25 0.51 0.67
N LYS A 247 0.21 1.22 0.22
CA LYS A 247 -1.20 0.94 0.61
C LYS A 247 -1.62 -0.49 0.24
N TYR A 248 -1.24 -0.96 -0.95
CA TYR A 248 -1.48 -2.32 -1.40
C TYR A 248 -0.77 -3.38 -0.56
N LEU A 249 0.49 -3.14 -0.20
CA LEU A 249 1.31 -4.09 0.54
C LEU A 249 0.71 -4.42 1.92
N ILE A 250 0.05 -3.46 2.55
CA ILE A 250 -0.69 -3.67 3.81
C ILE A 250 -1.71 -4.81 3.66
N LEU A 251 -2.52 -4.76 2.60
CA LEU A 251 -3.56 -5.76 2.37
C LEU A 251 -2.97 -7.12 2.02
N ARG A 252 -1.86 -7.14 1.27
CA ARG A 252 -1.10 -8.37 0.99
C ARG A 252 -0.72 -9.09 2.27
N TYR A 253 -0.30 -8.39 3.33
CA TYR A 253 0.03 -9.04 4.59
C TYR A 253 -1.18 -9.70 5.26
N CYS A 254 -2.36 -9.08 5.19
CA CYS A 254 -3.58 -9.68 5.70
C CYS A 254 -3.97 -10.98 4.96
N THR A 255 -3.50 -11.16 3.72
CA THR A 255 -3.74 -12.40 2.94
C THR A 255 -2.69 -13.49 3.11
N LEU A 256 -1.65 -13.28 3.92
CA LEU A 256 -0.58 -14.28 4.10
C LEU A 256 -1.03 -15.55 4.83
N GLY A 257 -2.13 -15.47 5.59
CA GLY A 257 -2.74 -16.59 6.32
C GLY A 257 -3.82 -17.32 5.52
N GLY A 258 -4.14 -16.85 4.31
CA GLY A 258 -5.13 -17.47 3.43
C GLY A 258 -5.82 -16.45 2.52
N PRO A 259 -6.48 -16.91 1.44
CA PRO A 259 -7.16 -16.04 0.49
C PRO A 259 -8.38 -15.36 1.14
N MET A 260 -8.44 -14.02 1.05
CA MET A 260 -9.66 -13.26 1.37
C MET A 260 -10.65 -13.41 0.23
N ARG A 261 -11.82 -14.02 0.51
CA ARG A 261 -12.83 -14.28 -0.53
C ARG A 261 -14.01 -13.33 -0.51
N ASN A 262 -14.26 -12.63 0.61
CA ASN A 262 -15.37 -11.69 0.70
C ASN A 262 -14.97 -10.33 0.08
N PRO A 263 -15.63 -9.90 -1.01
CA PRO A 263 -15.32 -8.64 -1.71
C PRO A 263 -15.45 -7.40 -0.82
N GLN A 264 -16.44 -7.39 0.06
CA GLN A 264 -16.70 -6.26 0.96
C GLN A 264 -15.57 -6.13 1.99
N THR A 265 -15.04 -7.24 2.49
CA THR A 265 -13.89 -7.23 3.40
C THR A 265 -12.68 -6.58 2.74
N ILE A 266 -12.37 -6.98 1.50
CA ILE A 266 -11.25 -6.44 0.71
C ILE A 266 -11.40 -4.92 0.55
N LEU A 267 -12.60 -4.46 0.15
CA LEU A 267 -12.90 -3.04 -0.02
C LEU A 267 -12.73 -2.25 1.29
N ILE A 268 -13.32 -2.74 2.38
CA ILE A 268 -13.28 -2.08 3.70
C ILE A 268 -11.84 -1.99 4.20
N TYR A 269 -11.05 -3.05 4.05
CA TYR A 269 -9.67 -3.09 4.51
C TYR A 269 -8.77 -2.13 3.73
N LEU A 270 -8.89 -2.08 2.41
CA LEU A 270 -8.16 -1.12 1.58
C LEU A 270 -8.57 0.33 1.88
N ILE A 271 -9.87 0.61 1.97
CA ILE A 271 -10.37 1.94 2.32
C ILE A 271 -9.88 2.35 3.72
N SER A 272 -9.86 1.44 4.69
CA SER A 272 -9.37 1.75 6.05
C SER A 272 -7.90 2.17 6.04
N GLY A 273 -7.03 1.41 5.34
CA GLY A 273 -5.62 1.76 5.19
C GLY A 273 -5.42 3.09 4.46
N ALA A 274 -6.13 3.31 3.35
CA ALA A 274 -6.04 4.55 2.58
C ALA A 274 -6.55 5.77 3.34
N LEU A 275 -7.59 5.63 4.19
CA LEU A 275 -8.07 6.70 5.05
C LEU A 275 -7.09 7.04 6.17
N GLY A 276 -6.40 6.04 6.73
CA GLY A 276 -5.30 6.26 7.66
C GLY A 276 -4.17 7.07 7.00
N PHE A 277 -3.77 6.67 5.80
CA PHE A 277 -2.76 7.37 5.01
C PHE A 277 -3.18 8.82 4.72
N ALA A 278 -4.37 9.01 4.15
CA ALA A 278 -4.91 10.33 3.81
C ALA A 278 -5.06 11.23 5.03
N CYS A 279 -5.39 10.67 6.20
CA CYS A 279 -5.46 11.45 7.44
C CYS A 279 -4.11 12.05 7.83
N ALA A 280 -3.03 11.25 7.80
CA ALA A 280 -1.68 11.71 8.10
C ALA A 280 -1.23 12.79 7.11
N GLU A 281 -1.49 12.56 5.83
CA GLU A 281 -1.14 13.47 4.74
C GLU A 281 -1.96 14.77 4.79
N ASN A 282 -3.27 14.71 5.05
CA ASN A 282 -4.12 15.89 5.22
C ASN A 282 -3.64 16.77 6.40
N ILE A 283 -3.22 16.15 7.50
CA ILE A 283 -2.61 16.84 8.65
C ILE A 283 -1.31 17.53 8.20
N MET A 284 -0.43 16.82 7.49
CA MET A 284 0.79 17.40 6.96
C MET A 284 0.50 18.59 6.05
N TYR A 285 -0.37 18.47 5.05
CA TYR A 285 -0.69 19.57 4.13
C TYR A 285 -1.33 20.77 4.83
N ALA A 286 -2.27 20.55 5.76
CA ALA A 286 -2.91 21.64 6.47
C ALA A 286 -1.87 22.46 7.26
N PHE A 287 -0.96 21.80 7.98
CA PHE A 287 -0.01 22.49 8.87
C PHE A 287 1.35 22.82 8.23
N SER A 288 1.68 22.30 7.04
CA SER A 288 2.91 22.61 6.29
C SER A 288 2.80 23.88 5.44
N GLY A 289 1.61 24.48 5.29
CA GLY A 289 1.37 25.71 4.53
C GLY A 289 2.16 26.96 4.97
N GLY A 290 2.95 26.87 6.06
CA GLY A 290 3.86 27.92 6.52
C GLY A 290 5.36 27.67 6.23
N THR A 291 5.75 26.52 5.68
CA THR A 291 7.15 26.14 5.43
C THR A 291 7.34 25.58 4.03
N SER A 292 7.78 26.44 3.10
CA SER A 292 8.60 26.27 1.88
C SER A 292 8.79 24.91 1.16
N LEU A 293 7.92 23.90 1.29
CA LEU A 293 8.06 22.61 0.59
C LEU A 293 6.95 22.32 -0.44
N GLY A 294 6.28 23.36 -0.91
CA GLY A 294 5.42 23.29 -2.09
C GLY A 294 4.52 24.52 -2.19
N PRO A 295 4.21 25.01 -3.40
CA PRO A 295 3.22 26.06 -3.55
C PRO A 295 1.86 25.49 -3.14
N SER A 296 1.30 25.96 -2.03
CA SER A 296 -0.14 25.80 -1.79
C SER A 296 -0.87 26.32 -3.04
N PRO A 297 -1.84 25.57 -3.60
CA PRO A 297 -2.60 26.01 -4.77
C PRO A 297 -3.33 27.35 -4.56
N LEU A 298 -3.52 27.72 -3.29
CA LEU A 298 -3.83 29.08 -2.87
C LEU A 298 -2.51 29.75 -2.47
N GLY A 299 -1.88 30.44 -3.42
CA GLY A 299 -0.68 31.24 -3.17
C GLY A 299 -0.93 32.26 -2.06
N GLY A 300 -0.14 32.17 -0.99
CA GLY A 300 -0.24 33.10 0.12
C GLY A 300 0.57 32.66 1.34
N SER A 301 1.88 32.97 1.36
CA SER A 301 2.63 32.97 2.62
C SER A 301 2.15 34.15 3.46
N SER A 302 1.07 33.96 4.19
CA SER A 302 0.39 35.06 4.86
C SER A 302 0.86 35.23 6.29
N SER A 303 1.32 36.44 6.62
CA SER A 303 1.96 36.80 7.90
C SER A 303 1.00 36.96 9.09
N ASN A 304 -0.32 36.88 8.85
CA ASN A 304 -1.33 37.02 9.89
C ASN A 304 -2.05 35.69 10.18
N LYS A 305 -2.44 35.50 11.45
CA LYS A 305 -3.02 34.24 11.95
C LYS A 305 -4.37 33.89 11.32
N LEU A 306 -5.14 34.88 10.89
CA LEU A 306 -6.47 34.65 10.32
C LEU A 306 -6.36 34.04 8.92
N SER A 307 -5.47 34.56 8.08
CA SER A 307 -5.20 33.97 6.77
C SER A 307 -4.62 32.57 6.87
N MET A 308 -3.68 32.30 7.79
CA MET A 308 -3.15 30.95 7.98
C MET A 308 -4.26 29.93 8.31
N PHE A 309 -5.19 30.31 9.19
CA PHE A 309 -6.34 29.46 9.52
C PHE A 309 -7.28 29.25 8.33
N VAL A 310 -7.51 30.29 7.52
CA VAL A 310 -8.31 30.18 6.29
C VAL A 310 -7.64 29.24 5.28
N ASP A 311 -6.32 29.31 5.14
CA ASP A 311 -5.54 28.44 4.25
C ASP A 311 -5.59 26.99 4.73
N GLU A 312 -5.36 26.74 6.03
CA GLU A 312 -5.48 25.43 6.69
C GLU A 312 -6.86 24.78 6.43
N ILE A 313 -7.94 25.54 6.66
CA ILE A 313 -9.32 25.08 6.44
C ILE A 313 -9.62 24.89 4.95
N SER A 314 -9.09 25.75 4.07
CA SER A 314 -9.28 25.64 2.63
C SER A 314 -8.64 24.37 2.09
N VAL A 315 -7.39 24.10 2.46
CA VAL A 315 -6.69 22.85 2.12
C VAL A 315 -7.51 21.65 2.58
N LEU A 316 -7.95 21.66 3.84
CA LEU A 316 -8.70 20.54 4.41
C LEU A 316 -10.07 20.34 3.74
N THR A 317 -10.73 21.42 3.33
CA THR A 317 -12.01 21.37 2.60
C THR A 317 -11.81 20.80 1.20
N LEU A 318 -10.79 21.25 0.48
CA LEU A 318 -10.49 20.77 -0.87
C LEU A 318 -10.14 19.28 -0.88
N ARG A 319 -9.36 18.81 0.10
CA ARG A 319 -9.03 17.39 0.24
C ARG A 319 -10.23 16.53 0.61
N ALA A 320 -11.21 17.08 1.32
CA ALA A 320 -12.48 16.38 1.57
C ALA A 320 -13.37 16.27 0.32
N LEU A 321 -13.36 17.29 -0.54
CA LEU A 321 -14.10 17.29 -1.81
C LEU A 321 -13.45 16.40 -2.87
N MET A 322 -12.14 16.16 -2.75
CA MET A 322 -11.35 15.36 -3.68
C MET A 322 -10.69 14.16 -2.96
N PRO A 323 -11.46 13.16 -2.49
CA PRO A 323 -10.93 12.04 -1.70
C PRO A 323 -10.26 10.98 -2.60
N VAL A 324 -9.22 11.39 -3.35
CA VAL A 324 -8.52 10.56 -4.35
C VAL A 324 -8.06 9.24 -3.75
N HIS A 325 -7.48 9.24 -2.55
CA HIS A 325 -7.04 8.02 -1.86
C HIS A 325 -8.14 6.99 -1.64
N VAL A 326 -9.36 7.42 -1.35
CA VAL A 326 -10.50 6.52 -1.16
C VAL A 326 -10.92 5.91 -2.50
N ILE A 327 -10.91 6.71 -3.57
CA ILE A 327 -11.26 6.25 -4.93
C ILE A 327 -10.20 5.25 -5.42
N CYS A 328 -8.92 5.56 -5.23
CA CYS A 328 -7.80 4.66 -5.53
C CYS A 328 -7.91 3.34 -4.77
N ALA A 329 -8.19 3.37 -3.46
CA ALA A 329 -8.41 2.17 -2.65
C ALA A 329 -9.56 1.31 -3.18
N ALA A 330 -10.67 1.94 -3.61
CA ALA A 330 -11.79 1.24 -4.22
C ALA A 330 -11.44 0.63 -5.58
N LEU A 331 -10.66 1.32 -6.42
CA LEU A 331 -10.13 0.77 -7.68
C LEU A 331 -9.21 -0.44 -7.43
N GLN A 332 -8.29 -0.34 -6.47
CA GLN A 332 -7.46 -1.48 -6.07
C GLN A 332 -8.30 -2.65 -5.58
N ALA A 333 -9.37 -2.39 -4.81
CA ALA A 333 -10.28 -3.41 -4.32
C ALA A 333 -11.03 -4.11 -5.45
N ILE A 334 -11.55 -3.37 -6.42
CA ILE A 334 -12.22 -3.94 -7.61
C ILE A 334 -11.27 -4.89 -8.34
N GLN A 335 -10.04 -4.45 -8.58
CA GLN A 335 -9.05 -5.27 -9.26
C GLN A 335 -8.73 -6.51 -8.42
N TRP A 336 -8.46 -6.36 -7.12
CA TRP A 336 -8.20 -7.51 -6.26
C TRP A 336 -9.34 -8.53 -6.27
N VAL A 337 -10.59 -8.06 -6.18
CA VAL A 337 -11.78 -8.92 -6.21
C VAL A 337 -11.85 -9.71 -7.51
N LYS A 338 -11.57 -9.11 -8.66
CA LYS A 338 -11.46 -9.85 -9.93
C LYS A 338 -10.39 -10.92 -9.87
N SER A 339 -9.22 -10.61 -9.32
CA SER A 339 -8.12 -11.57 -9.24
C SER A 339 -8.47 -12.78 -8.38
N VAL A 340 -9.19 -12.59 -7.27
CA VAL A 340 -9.46 -13.66 -6.31
C VAL A 340 -10.79 -14.38 -6.57
N ALA A 341 -11.84 -13.65 -6.94
CA ALA A 341 -13.17 -14.21 -7.13
C ALA A 341 -13.38 -14.78 -8.54
N GLU A 342 -12.74 -14.20 -9.56
CA GLU A 342 -12.86 -14.64 -10.96
C GLU A 342 -11.65 -15.49 -11.42
N ASP A 343 -10.71 -15.79 -10.50
CA ASP A 343 -9.44 -16.50 -10.77
C ASP A 343 -8.65 -15.94 -11.97
N ILE A 344 -8.78 -14.62 -12.22
CA ILE A 344 -8.09 -13.95 -13.30
C ILE A 344 -6.64 -13.69 -12.85
N PRO A 345 -5.63 -14.28 -13.51
CA PRO A 345 -4.24 -14.05 -13.16
C PRO A 345 -3.89 -12.58 -13.43
N MET A 346 -3.67 -11.82 -12.37
CA MET A 346 -3.27 -10.42 -12.47
C MET A 346 -1.90 -10.20 -11.86
N SER A 347 -1.05 -9.50 -12.60
CA SER A 347 0.20 -9.00 -12.07
C SER A 347 -0.07 -7.90 -11.02
N THR A 348 0.87 -7.68 -10.11
CA THR A 348 0.81 -6.57 -9.15
C THR A 348 0.60 -5.25 -9.87
N PHE A 349 1.28 -5.03 -10.99
CA PHE A 349 1.10 -3.83 -11.81
C PHE A 349 -0.33 -3.71 -12.36
N GLY A 350 -0.92 -4.78 -12.89
CA GLY A 350 -2.29 -4.75 -13.42
C GLY A 350 -3.35 -4.46 -12.34
N LEU A 351 -3.06 -4.79 -11.09
CA LEU A 351 -3.92 -4.46 -9.95
C LEU A 351 -3.79 -2.98 -9.54
N LEU A 352 -2.55 -2.47 -9.49
CA LEU A 352 -2.26 -1.10 -9.07
C LEU A 352 -2.51 -0.05 -10.15
N PHE A 353 -2.41 -0.42 -11.42
CA PHE A 353 -2.38 0.51 -12.54
C PHE A 353 -3.55 1.52 -12.55
N PRO A 354 -4.82 1.14 -12.34
CA PRO A 354 -5.91 2.11 -12.33
C PRO A 354 -5.78 3.16 -11.21
N ALA A 355 -5.29 2.74 -10.05
CA ALA A 355 -5.08 3.62 -8.90
C ALA A 355 -3.89 4.56 -9.13
N ILE A 356 -2.75 4.02 -9.60
CA ILE A 356 -1.56 4.81 -9.96
C ILE A 356 -1.92 5.83 -11.06
N PHE A 357 -2.67 5.40 -12.07
CA PHE A 357 -3.06 6.27 -13.17
C PHE A 357 -3.94 7.42 -12.70
N LEU A 358 -4.95 7.15 -11.87
CA LEU A 358 -5.82 8.19 -11.30
C LEU A 358 -5.04 9.16 -10.43
N HIS A 359 -4.30 8.62 -9.45
CA HIS A 359 -3.54 9.42 -8.50
C HIS A 359 -2.47 10.27 -9.21
N GLY A 360 -1.66 9.64 -10.05
CA GLY A 360 -0.62 10.35 -10.81
C GLY A 360 -1.18 11.39 -11.77
N SER A 361 -2.34 11.14 -12.39
CA SER A 361 -3.00 12.15 -13.23
C SER A 361 -3.49 13.36 -12.43
N PHE A 362 -4.03 13.12 -11.22
CA PHE A 362 -4.49 14.17 -10.34
C PHE A 362 -3.32 15.08 -9.92
N ASP A 363 -2.22 14.49 -9.42
CA ASP A 363 -1.03 15.23 -9.00
C ASP A 363 -0.37 15.94 -10.18
N PHE A 364 -0.22 15.25 -11.32
CA PHE A 364 0.39 15.82 -12.51
C PHE A 364 -0.33 17.09 -12.95
N ILE A 365 -1.67 17.11 -12.93
CA ILE A 365 -2.44 18.29 -13.34
C ILE A 365 -2.25 19.45 -12.37
N LEU A 366 -2.20 19.17 -11.06
CA LEU A 366 -1.93 20.21 -10.06
C LEU A 366 -0.53 20.80 -10.24
N MET A 367 0.48 19.96 -10.43
CA MET A 367 1.87 20.38 -10.64
C MET A 367 2.05 21.11 -11.98
N ALA A 368 1.49 20.58 -13.07
CA ALA A 368 1.57 21.16 -14.40
C ALA A 368 0.88 22.52 -14.46
N ALA A 369 -0.29 22.68 -13.81
CA ALA A 369 -0.94 23.97 -13.72
C ALA A 369 -0.08 24.99 -12.97
N GLY A 370 0.57 24.59 -11.87
CA GLY A 370 1.54 25.44 -11.16
C GLY A 370 2.70 25.86 -12.06
N ALA A 371 3.27 24.92 -12.81
CA ALA A 371 4.35 25.20 -13.75
C ALA A 371 3.93 26.15 -14.89
N LEU A 372 2.71 26.02 -15.40
CA LEU A 372 2.17 26.90 -16.46
C LEU A 372 1.87 28.30 -15.93
N VAL A 373 1.30 28.43 -14.73
CA VAL A 373 1.09 29.73 -14.08
C VAL A 373 2.42 30.45 -13.89
N PHE A 374 3.43 29.72 -13.41
CA PHE A 374 4.76 30.27 -13.22
C PHE A 374 5.44 30.63 -14.55
N GLY A 375 5.53 29.70 -15.51
CA GLY A 375 6.33 29.88 -16.73
C GLY A 375 5.67 30.70 -17.84
N GLU A 376 4.34 30.70 -17.98
CA GLU A 376 3.63 31.38 -19.09
C GLU A 376 2.93 32.67 -18.67
N HIS A 377 3.17 33.14 -17.44
CA HIS A 377 2.49 34.31 -16.86
C HIS A 377 0.96 34.23 -16.94
N TRP A 378 0.40 33.02 -16.80
CA TRP A 378 -1.06 32.91 -16.70
C TRP A 378 -1.54 33.63 -15.45
N ASP A 379 -2.71 34.23 -15.54
CA ASP A 379 -3.37 34.84 -14.38
C ASP A 379 -3.48 33.81 -13.25
N GLU A 380 -2.80 34.09 -12.14
CA GLU A 380 -2.66 33.17 -11.00
C GLU A 380 -4.02 32.66 -10.50
N LYS A 381 -5.01 33.56 -10.42
CA LYS A 381 -6.36 33.23 -9.95
C LYS A 381 -7.08 32.33 -10.94
N LYS A 382 -6.96 32.63 -12.24
CA LYS A 382 -7.58 31.80 -13.29
C LYS A 382 -6.90 30.44 -13.41
N GLY A 383 -5.58 30.39 -13.28
CA GLY A 383 -4.81 29.14 -13.28
C GLY A 383 -5.18 28.23 -12.11
N ALA A 384 -5.21 28.79 -10.89
CA ALA A 384 -5.66 28.07 -9.70
C ALA A 384 -7.12 27.62 -9.80
N ALA A 385 -8.02 28.47 -10.31
CA ALA A 385 -9.41 28.08 -10.51
C ALA A 385 -9.55 26.98 -11.57
N ALA A 386 -8.79 27.05 -12.67
CA ALA A 386 -8.82 26.04 -13.73
C ALA A 386 -8.30 24.69 -13.23
N SER A 387 -7.18 24.66 -12.51
CA SER A 387 -6.63 23.42 -11.96
C SER A 387 -7.60 22.77 -10.97
N LEU A 388 -8.26 23.56 -10.13
CA LEU A 388 -9.28 23.10 -9.20
C LEU A 388 -10.50 22.51 -9.91
N VAL A 389 -11.00 23.18 -10.96
CA VAL A 389 -12.15 22.69 -11.75
C VAL A 389 -11.80 21.38 -12.45
N ILE A 390 -10.59 21.26 -13.01
CA ILE A 390 -10.14 20.04 -13.66
C ILE A 390 -9.97 18.91 -12.64
N ALA A 391 -9.32 19.17 -11.49
CA ALA A 391 -9.12 18.20 -10.42
C ALA A 391 -10.45 17.70 -9.83
N LEU A 392 -11.42 18.60 -9.63
CA LEU A 392 -12.78 18.24 -9.22
C LEU A 392 -13.49 17.41 -10.30
N GLY A 393 -13.35 17.78 -11.58
CA GLY A 393 -13.87 17.02 -12.70
C GLY A 393 -13.34 15.59 -12.74
N ILE A 394 -12.03 15.40 -12.59
CA ILE A 394 -11.39 14.08 -12.49
C ILE A 394 -11.95 13.30 -11.30
N THR A 395 -12.06 13.94 -10.14
CA THR A 395 -12.60 13.29 -8.94
C THR A 395 -14.03 12.78 -9.19
N VAL A 396 -14.91 13.62 -9.73
CA VAL A 396 -16.32 13.25 -9.99
C VAL A 396 -16.41 12.13 -11.02
N VAL A 397 -15.70 12.25 -12.15
CA VAL A 397 -15.69 11.21 -13.19
C VAL A 397 -15.15 9.90 -12.62
N SER A 398 -14.06 9.94 -11.86
CA SER A 398 -13.43 8.76 -11.28
C SER A 398 -14.32 8.10 -10.24
N LEU A 399 -15.04 8.88 -9.42
CA LEU A 399 -16.03 8.37 -8.49
C LEU A 399 -17.16 7.64 -9.22
N LEU A 400 -17.71 8.24 -10.29
CA LEU A 400 -18.78 7.64 -11.09
C LEU A 400 -18.31 6.36 -11.79
N VAL A 401 -17.11 6.37 -12.39
CA VAL A 401 -16.52 5.20 -13.04
C VAL A 401 -16.28 4.09 -12.02
N THR A 402 -15.68 4.40 -10.87
CA THR A 402 -15.41 3.44 -9.80
C THR A 402 -16.71 2.85 -9.25
N TYR A 403 -17.73 3.68 -9.03
CA TYR A 403 -19.05 3.22 -8.61
C TYR A 403 -19.67 2.25 -9.62
N ARG A 404 -19.65 2.59 -10.91
CA ARG A 404 -20.16 1.70 -11.97
C ARG A 404 -19.38 0.40 -12.04
N MET A 405 -18.05 0.45 -11.93
CA MET A 405 -17.20 -0.73 -11.90
C MET A 405 -17.51 -1.61 -10.69
N TRP A 406 -17.72 -1.02 -9.51
CA TRP A 406 -18.11 -1.75 -8.31
C TRP A 406 -19.48 -2.40 -8.45
N CYS A 407 -20.49 -1.68 -8.94
CA CYS A 407 -21.82 -2.24 -9.20
C CYS A 407 -21.78 -3.41 -10.18
N ALA A 408 -21.08 -3.25 -11.31
CA ALA A 408 -20.91 -4.33 -12.28
C ALA A 408 -20.19 -5.55 -11.66
N GLN A 409 -19.23 -5.32 -10.77
CA GLN A 409 -18.57 -6.40 -10.05
C GLN A 409 -19.53 -7.12 -9.09
N GLN A 410 -20.36 -6.38 -8.36
CA GLN A 410 -21.37 -6.95 -7.46
C GLN A 410 -22.44 -7.74 -8.22
N GLU A 411 -22.88 -7.27 -9.40
CA GLU A 411 -23.83 -7.99 -10.26
C GLU A 411 -23.26 -9.31 -10.79
N ARG A 412 -21.98 -9.34 -11.18
CA ARG A 412 -21.32 -10.59 -11.60
C ARG A 412 -21.26 -11.60 -10.46
N LEU A 413 -20.83 -11.14 -9.30
CA LEU A 413 -20.74 -11.99 -8.12
C LEU A 413 -22.12 -12.47 -7.66
N SER A 414 -23.17 -11.66 -7.76
CA SER A 414 -24.52 -12.14 -7.41
C SER A 414 -25.09 -13.12 -8.44
N ALA A 415 -24.68 -13.03 -9.71
CA ALA A 415 -25.09 -13.97 -10.77
C ALA A 415 -24.40 -15.34 -10.64
N ASP A 416 -23.08 -15.36 -10.35
CA ASP A 416 -22.31 -16.60 -10.18
C ASP A 416 -22.57 -17.31 -8.84
N TRP A 417 -23.06 -16.56 -7.84
CA TRP A 417 -23.45 -17.09 -6.52
C TRP A 417 -24.95 -17.34 -6.37
N LEU A 418 -25.72 -17.34 -7.48
CA LEU A 418 -27.05 -17.93 -7.45
C LEU A 418 -26.91 -19.40 -7.01
N PRO A 419 -27.72 -19.89 -6.06
CA PRO A 419 -27.68 -21.30 -5.71
C PRO A 419 -27.89 -22.09 -7.00
N VAL A 420 -26.97 -23.01 -7.28
CA VAL A 420 -27.21 -24.08 -8.25
C VAL A 420 -28.60 -24.59 -7.90
N ARG A 421 -29.59 -24.32 -8.75
CA ARG A 421 -30.91 -24.93 -8.58
C ARG A 421 -30.60 -26.41 -8.53
N ASP A 422 -30.99 -27.07 -7.44
CA ASP A 422 -30.91 -28.51 -7.29
C ASP A 422 -31.69 -29.17 -8.43
N THR A 423 -31.07 -29.29 -9.60
CA THR A 423 -31.61 -30.02 -10.74
C THR A 423 -31.71 -31.51 -10.42
N GLU A 424 -31.08 -31.97 -9.34
CA GLU A 424 -31.26 -33.33 -8.79
C GLU A 424 -32.52 -33.50 -7.93
N SER A 425 -33.17 -32.42 -7.47
CA SER A 425 -34.41 -32.52 -6.69
C SER A 425 -35.66 -32.70 -7.55
N THR A 426 -35.59 -32.38 -8.85
CA THR A 426 -36.75 -32.50 -9.76
C THR A 426 -36.86 -33.90 -10.38
N GLU A 427 -35.77 -34.67 -10.47
CA GLU A 427 -35.81 -36.06 -10.95
C GLU A 427 -36.17 -37.08 -9.86
N ARG A 428 -35.93 -36.78 -8.58
CA ARG A 428 -36.34 -37.66 -7.46
C ARG A 428 -37.78 -37.46 -7.00
N ALA A 429 -38.40 -36.33 -7.33
CA ALA A 429 -39.82 -36.07 -7.03
C ALA A 429 -40.80 -36.83 -7.95
N ALA A 430 -40.32 -37.50 -9.00
CA ALA A 430 -41.14 -38.34 -9.88
C ALA A 430 -41.22 -39.81 -9.44
N GLY A 431 -40.57 -40.19 -8.34
CA GLY A 431 -40.57 -41.59 -7.92
C GLY A 431 -40.15 -41.81 -6.48
N GLN A 432 -41.05 -41.55 -5.52
CA GLN A 432 -41.32 -42.43 -4.37
C GLN A 432 -42.36 -41.79 -3.45
N GLY A 433 -43.44 -42.53 -3.22
CA GLY A 433 -44.50 -42.16 -2.30
C GLY A 433 -44.22 -42.56 -0.85
N THR A 434 -44.92 -41.87 0.04
CA THR A 434 -45.38 -42.27 1.39
C THR A 434 -44.34 -42.63 2.45
N GLY A 435 -44.32 -41.84 3.54
CA GLY A 435 -43.77 -42.24 4.84
C GLY A 435 -43.33 -41.05 5.70
N GLY A 436 -44.03 -40.80 6.81
CA GLY A 436 -43.78 -39.65 7.70
C GLY A 436 -42.55 -39.77 8.60
N GLY A 437 -42.22 -38.68 9.29
CA GLY A 437 -41.21 -38.66 10.35
C GLY A 437 -40.66 -37.25 10.62
N GLU A 438 -40.63 -36.87 11.89
CA GLU A 438 -40.26 -35.59 12.47
C GLU A 438 -38.77 -35.22 12.32
N GLY A 439 -38.47 -33.91 12.42
CA GLY A 439 -37.27 -33.35 13.06
C GLY A 439 -35.93 -33.44 12.32
N GLY A 440 -35.34 -32.28 11.99
CA GLY A 440 -33.94 -32.22 11.57
C GLY A 440 -33.47 -30.79 11.30
N GLY A 441 -32.56 -30.29 12.13
CA GLY A 441 -31.88 -29.00 11.90
C GLY A 441 -31.09 -29.03 10.60
N GLY A 442 -31.22 -27.97 9.80
CA GLY A 442 -30.48 -27.81 8.56
C GLY A 442 -28.99 -27.68 8.82
N GLU A 443 -28.26 -28.74 8.50
CA GLU A 443 -26.81 -28.75 8.44
C GLU A 443 -26.36 -28.08 7.13
N TRP A 444 -25.63 -26.98 7.25
CA TRP A 444 -24.98 -26.34 6.10
C TRP A 444 -23.80 -27.20 5.67
N VAL A 445 -24.00 -28.03 4.65
CA VAL A 445 -22.92 -28.82 4.07
C VAL A 445 -22.03 -27.90 3.23
N SER A 446 -20.83 -27.64 3.74
CA SER A 446 -19.73 -27.04 2.96
C SER A 446 -19.41 -27.95 1.78
N ALA A 447 -19.58 -27.43 0.56
CA ALA A 447 -19.10 -28.09 -0.64
C ALA A 447 -17.57 -28.21 -0.54
N ARG A 448 -17.09 -29.42 -0.27
CA ARG A 448 -15.67 -29.78 -0.34
C ARG A 448 -15.19 -29.53 -1.77
N VAL A 449 -14.54 -28.40 -2.00
CA VAL A 449 -13.65 -28.19 -3.14
C VAL A 449 -12.48 -29.14 -2.94
N GLY A 450 -12.27 -30.03 -3.91
CA GLY A 450 -11.26 -31.09 -3.84
C GLY A 450 -9.84 -30.57 -3.63
N ASP A 451 -9.05 -31.34 -2.89
CA ASP A 451 -7.62 -31.16 -2.70
C ASP A 451 -6.88 -31.08 -4.06
N PRO A 452 -5.96 -30.13 -4.28
CA PRO A 452 -5.25 -29.97 -5.56
C PRO A 452 -4.18 -31.04 -5.87
N LEU A 453 -4.00 -32.07 -5.04
CA LEU A 453 -2.83 -32.96 -5.14
C LEU A 453 -3.05 -34.27 -5.92
N VAL A 454 -4.21 -34.50 -6.52
CA VAL A 454 -4.50 -35.77 -7.24
C VAL A 454 -4.67 -35.60 -8.76
N GLN A 455 -4.77 -34.37 -9.27
CA GLN A 455 -5.16 -34.14 -10.68
C GLN A 455 -4.01 -33.89 -11.67
N GLN A 456 -2.78 -34.30 -11.33
CA GLN A 456 -1.63 -34.18 -12.25
C GLN A 456 -1.17 -35.51 -12.86
N GLN A 457 -1.82 -36.64 -12.54
CA GLN A 457 -1.37 -37.96 -13.01
C GLN A 457 -2.26 -38.63 -14.08
N ASP A 458 -3.46 -38.11 -14.37
CA ASP A 458 -4.44 -38.77 -15.25
C ASP A 458 -4.68 -38.10 -16.63
N ARG A 459 -3.80 -37.19 -17.09
CA ARG A 459 -3.89 -36.60 -18.44
C ARG A 459 -2.85 -37.10 -19.45
N ARG A 460 -2.25 -38.27 -19.23
CA ARG A 460 -1.38 -38.94 -20.23
C ARG A 460 -1.60 -40.45 -20.30
N SER A 461 -2.81 -40.89 -20.64
CA SER A 461 -3.03 -42.27 -21.09
C SER A 461 -4.38 -42.40 -21.78
N GLY A 462 -4.35 -42.40 -23.12
CA GLY A 462 -5.54 -42.51 -23.95
C GLY A 462 -5.20 -42.77 -25.41
N ALA A 463 -4.40 -43.79 -25.70
CA ALA A 463 -4.35 -44.43 -27.02
C ALA A 463 -3.90 -45.89 -26.84
N ALA A 464 -4.84 -46.80 -27.04
CA ALA A 464 -4.64 -48.24 -26.95
C ALA A 464 -4.12 -48.80 -28.28
N VAL A 465 -3.03 -49.57 -28.24
CA VAL A 465 -2.79 -50.76 -29.09
C VAL A 465 -1.94 -51.75 -28.29
N ASN A 466 -2.33 -53.03 -28.30
CA ASN A 466 -1.65 -54.20 -27.72
C ASN A 466 -1.64 -55.28 -28.82
N PRO A 467 -0.95 -56.45 -28.74
CA PRO A 467 0.26 -56.84 -27.98
C PRO A 467 1.29 -57.63 -28.84
N SER A 468 2.55 -57.78 -28.39
CA SER A 468 3.36 -59.02 -28.58
C SER A 468 4.74 -58.96 -27.89
N SER A 469 4.86 -59.68 -26.76
CA SER A 469 5.98 -60.52 -26.24
C SER A 469 7.48 -60.15 -26.35
N PRO A 470 8.34 -60.76 -25.49
CA PRO A 470 9.43 -60.07 -24.77
C PRO A 470 10.86 -60.49 -25.17
N ALA A 471 11.88 -59.66 -24.89
CA ALA A 471 13.26 -60.10 -24.60
C ALA A 471 14.19 -58.95 -24.14
N THR A 472 14.71 -59.09 -22.92
CA THR A 472 16.13 -59.14 -22.49
C THR A 472 17.23 -58.23 -23.08
N MET A 473 18.13 -57.80 -22.16
CA MET A 473 19.55 -57.37 -22.26
C MET A 473 19.80 -55.84 -22.19
N LEU A 474 20.39 -55.32 -21.10
CA LEU A 474 21.82 -55.28 -20.71
C LEU A 474 22.72 -54.44 -21.63
N ALA A 475 23.42 -53.50 -20.96
CA ALA A 475 24.78 -53.00 -21.22
C ALA A 475 24.97 -51.68 -21.99
N SER A 476 25.66 -50.76 -21.27
CA SER A 476 26.91 -50.12 -21.69
C SER A 476 26.89 -48.91 -22.65
N SER A 477 27.23 -47.77 -22.05
CA SER A 477 28.36 -46.90 -22.44
C SER A 477 28.32 -46.01 -23.69
N GLN A 478 28.99 -44.87 -23.50
CA GLN A 478 29.71 -44.04 -24.48
C GLN A 478 28.98 -42.86 -25.14
N ILE A 479 29.39 -41.69 -24.65
CA ILE A 479 29.62 -40.45 -25.39
C ILE A 479 30.37 -40.74 -26.71
N PRO A 480 30.08 -39.98 -27.78
CA PRO A 480 31.19 -39.37 -28.52
C PRO A 480 30.97 -37.89 -28.80
N SER A 481 32.09 -37.17 -28.63
CA SER A 481 32.37 -35.83 -29.13
C SER A 481 32.66 -35.85 -30.64
N SER A 482 32.42 -34.72 -31.32
CA SER A 482 33.28 -34.29 -32.42
C SER A 482 33.34 -32.77 -32.49
N PHE A 483 34.54 -32.29 -32.77
CA PHE A 483 35.08 -30.95 -32.58
C PHE A 483 35.65 -30.49 -33.94
N HIS A 484 35.49 -29.21 -34.28
CA HIS A 484 36.39 -28.38 -35.09
C HIS A 484 35.83 -26.95 -34.97
N GLY A 485 36.49 -25.91 -34.49
CA GLY A 485 37.90 -25.66 -34.20
C GLY A 485 38.37 -24.47 -35.03
N ASN A 486 38.53 -23.29 -34.44
CA ASN A 486 39.71 -22.47 -34.72
C ASN A 486 40.05 -21.52 -33.56
N ARG A 487 41.35 -21.49 -33.26
CA ARG A 487 42.03 -20.92 -32.09
C ARG A 487 42.99 -19.85 -32.58
N ARG A 488 43.23 -18.79 -31.79
CA ARG A 488 44.58 -18.20 -31.59
C ARG A 488 44.69 -17.67 -30.16
N ASP A 489 45.51 -18.37 -29.39
CA ASP A 489 46.12 -17.95 -28.12
C ASP A 489 47.35 -17.08 -28.40
N GLU A 490 47.79 -16.28 -27.43
CA GLU A 490 49.11 -16.29 -26.71
C GLU A 490 49.02 -15.17 -25.63
N GLY A 491 49.54 -15.24 -24.40
CA GLY A 491 50.36 -16.20 -23.69
C GLY A 491 50.49 -15.79 -22.19
N LEU A 492 50.78 -16.79 -21.37
CA LEU A 492 51.03 -16.77 -19.91
C LEU A 492 52.29 -15.96 -19.52
N LEU A 493 52.36 -15.46 -18.28
CA LEU A 493 53.34 -15.93 -17.27
C LEU A 493 53.18 -15.23 -15.90
N SER A 494 53.20 -16.06 -14.86
CA SER A 494 53.35 -15.76 -13.43
C SER A 494 54.76 -15.34 -13.06
N SER A 495 54.96 -14.51 -12.04
CA SER A 495 56.06 -14.61 -11.05
C SER A 495 55.88 -13.63 -9.87
N THR A 496 56.22 -14.13 -8.70
CA THR A 496 56.24 -13.56 -7.34
C THR A 496 57.50 -12.73 -7.02
N GLN A 497 57.45 -12.04 -5.86
CA GLN A 497 58.53 -11.39 -5.06
C GLN A 497 58.94 -9.98 -5.48
N ALA A 498 59.33 -9.04 -4.61
CA ALA A 498 59.27 -8.77 -3.17
C ALA A 498 60.04 -7.45 -2.95
N LEU A 499 59.74 -6.70 -1.87
CA LEU A 499 60.57 -5.65 -1.22
C LEU A 499 60.72 -4.32 -2.00
N GLU A 500 60.64 -3.10 -1.42
CA GLU A 500 60.97 -2.67 -0.06
C GLU A 500 60.42 -1.26 0.25
N GLN A 501 59.90 -1.09 1.48
CA GLN A 501 60.08 0.02 2.45
C GLN A 501 59.96 1.50 2.01
N GLY A 502 59.32 2.41 2.76
CA GLY A 502 58.82 2.36 4.13
C GLY A 502 58.40 3.74 4.65
N GLY A 503 57.82 3.75 5.86
CA GLY A 503 57.76 4.93 6.75
C GLY A 503 56.36 5.45 7.11
N GLY A 504 55.72 4.88 8.13
CA GLY A 504 54.77 5.62 8.98
C GLY A 504 55.51 6.28 10.16
N PRO A 505 54.88 6.56 11.33
CA PRO A 505 53.51 7.06 11.60
C PRO A 505 53.51 8.23 12.63
N GLU A 506 52.37 8.91 12.85
CA GLU A 506 52.00 9.62 14.11
C GLU A 506 50.51 10.01 14.02
N ILE A 507 49.58 9.45 14.81
CA ILE A 507 49.13 9.90 16.15
C ILE A 507 48.88 11.42 16.21
N VAL A 508 47.62 11.83 16.05
CA VAL A 508 46.75 12.53 17.05
C VAL A 508 45.29 12.28 16.65
#